data_AF-A0A6I0K6W3-F1
#
_entry.id   AF-A0A6I0K6W3-F1
#
_cell.length_a   1.000
_cell.length_b   1.000
_cell.length_c   1.000
_cell.angle_alpha   90.00
_cell.angle_beta   90.00
_cell.angle_gamma   90.00
#
_symmetry.space_group_name_H-M   'P 1'
#
loop_
_entity.id
_entity.type
_entity.pdbx_description
1 polymer ?
#
loop_
_entity_poly.entity_id
_entity_poly.type
_entity_poly.pdbx_seq_one_letter_code
_entity_poly.pdbx_strand_id
1 'polypeptide(L)'
;MSIHLLGIRHHGPGSCRNVLEYLQELKPDLILLEGPAEAETLLPCALSEQMEPPVALLAYQPDQPQNAVFYPFAEFSPEWQTICYAMRNEVPLRFF
;
A
#
# COMPACT_ATOMS: atom_id res chain seq x y z
N MET A 1 17.25 -2.44 -16.27
CA MET A 1 16.29 -2.34 -15.15
C MET A 1 16.59 -1.05 -14.42
N SER A 2 15.69 -0.06 -14.49
CA SER A 2 15.83 1.21 -13.78
C SER A 2 15.10 1.12 -12.44
N ILE A 3 15.70 1.68 -11.40
CA ILE A 3 15.09 1.78 -10.07
C ILE A 3 14.67 3.23 -9.87
N HIS A 4 13.41 3.43 -9.45
CA HIS A 4 12.85 4.73 -9.14
C HIS A 4 12.44 4.75 -7.68
N LEU A 5 12.86 5.77 -6.93
CA LEU A 5 12.59 5.89 -5.51
C LEU A 5 11.60 7.02 -5.25
N LEU A 6 10.44 6.69 -4.70
CA LEU A 6 9.37 7.64 -4.38
C LEU A 6 9.32 7.85 -2.86
N GLY A 7 10.16 8.74 -2.35
CA GLY A 7 10.19 9.07 -0.93
C GLY A 7 8.96 9.87 -0.49
N ILE A 8 8.30 9.43 0.57
CA ILE A 8 7.14 10.12 1.17
C ILE A 8 7.57 10.76 2.49
N ARG A 9 7.49 12.10 2.55
CA ARG A 9 7.74 12.86 3.79
C ARG A 9 6.47 13.29 4.50
N HIS A 10 5.38 13.48 3.76
CA HIS A 10 4.09 13.88 4.28
C HIS A 10 3.01 13.00 3.67
N HIS A 11 2.27 12.29 4.50
CA HIS A 11 1.09 11.54 4.07
C HIS A 11 -0.05 12.54 3.92
N GLY A 12 -0.54 12.71 2.69
CA GLY A 12 -1.57 13.68 2.38
C GLY A 12 -1.91 13.71 0.90
N PRO A 13 -2.96 14.47 0.51
CA PRO A 13 -3.53 14.42 -0.83
C PRO A 13 -2.54 14.75 -1.96
N GLY A 14 -1.60 15.66 -1.72
CA GLY A 14 -0.59 16.05 -2.71
C GLY A 14 0.40 14.92 -3.01
N SER A 15 1.03 14.34 -1.98
CA SER A 15 1.95 13.20 -2.15
C SER A 15 1.25 12.01 -2.79
N CYS A 16 0.02 11.75 -2.34
CA CYS A 16 -0.83 10.69 -2.85
C CYS A 16 -1.10 10.83 -4.36
N ARG A 17 -1.47 12.04 -4.80
CA ARG A 17 -1.68 12.36 -6.22
C ARG A 17 -0.41 12.20 -7.04
N ASN A 18 0.70 12.76 -6.56
CA ASN A 18 1.97 12.72 -7.28
C ASN A 18 2.49 11.29 -7.47
N VAL A 19 2.34 10.43 -6.45
CA VAL A 19 2.69 9.00 -6.56
C VAL A 19 1.85 8.33 -7.63
N LEU A 20 0.53 8.53 -7.62
CA LEU A 20 -0.35 7.95 -8.63
C LEU A 20 -0.04 8.42 -10.05
N GLU A 21 0.14 9.72 -10.25
CA GLU A 21 0.53 10.30 -11.54
C GLU A 21 1.84 9.68 -12.04
N TYR A 22 2.84 9.59 -11.16
CA TYR A 22 4.12 9.00 -11.51
C TYR A 22 4.04 7.51 -11.83
N LEU A 23 3.25 6.73 -11.08
CA LEU A 23 3.02 5.30 -11.37
C LEU A 23 2.32 5.13 -12.74
N GLN A 24 1.35 5.98 -13.07
CA GLN A 24 0.66 5.96 -14.37
C GLN A 24 1.59 6.29 -15.55
N GLU A 25 2.53 7.22 -15.35
CA GLU A 25 3.54 7.56 -16.35
C GLU A 25 4.60 6.45 -16.50
N LEU A 26 5.12 5.96 -15.37
CA LEU A 26 6.21 4.98 -15.33
C LEU A 26 5.75 3.61 -15.82
N LYS A 27 4.55 3.17 -15.46
CA LYS A 27 4.01 1.81 -15.69
C LYS A 27 5.02 0.73 -15.26
N PRO A 28 5.32 0.64 -13.94
CA PRO A 28 6.38 -0.23 -13.46
C PRO A 28 6.03 -1.72 -13.64
N ASP A 29 7.04 -2.55 -13.89
CA ASP A 29 6.91 -4.01 -13.92
C ASP A 29 6.80 -4.62 -12.50
N LEU A 30 7.20 -3.88 -11.46
CA LEU A 30 7.19 -4.29 -10.06
C LEU A 30 7.13 -3.05 -9.14
N ILE A 31 6.32 -3.12 -8.09
CA ILE A 31 6.28 -2.13 -7.02
C ILE A 31 6.78 -2.79 -5.73
N LEU A 32 7.74 -2.13 -5.07
CA LEU A 32 8.17 -2.45 -3.71
C LEU A 32 7.61 -1.37 -2.79
N LEU A 33 6.77 -1.77 -1.85
CA LEU A 33 6.12 -0.88 -0.89
C LEU A 33 6.62 -1.25 0.52
N GLU A 34 7.01 -0.25 1.31
CA GLU A 34 7.42 -0.51 2.70
C GLU A 34 6.22 -1.01 3.51
N GLY A 35 6.38 -2.12 4.22
CA GLY A 35 5.29 -2.70 5.01
C GLY A 35 5.56 -4.14 5.46
N PRO A 36 4.63 -4.75 6.21
CA PRO A 36 4.81 -6.11 6.70
C PRO A 36 4.73 -7.14 5.56
N ALA A 37 5.84 -7.86 5.31
CA ALA A 37 5.94 -8.88 4.27
C ALA A 37 4.83 -9.95 4.36
N GLU A 38 4.41 -10.31 5.58
CA GLU A 38 3.37 -11.29 5.84
C GLU A 38 1.97 -10.85 5.39
N ALA A 39 1.76 -9.56 5.12
CA ALA A 39 0.48 -9.01 4.70
C ALA A 39 0.22 -9.09 3.18
N GLU A 40 1.16 -9.60 2.38
CA GLU A 40 1.01 -9.67 0.92
C GLU A 40 -0.26 -10.44 0.47
N THR A 41 -0.61 -11.49 1.20
CA THR A 41 -1.82 -12.30 0.92
C THR A 41 -3.12 -11.52 1.11
N LEU A 42 -3.08 -10.40 1.81
CA LEU A 42 -4.22 -9.52 2.07
C LEU A 42 -4.38 -8.43 1.00
N LEU A 43 -3.38 -8.20 0.14
CA LEU A 43 -3.43 -7.17 -0.91
C LEU A 43 -4.67 -7.25 -1.81
N PRO A 44 -5.15 -8.45 -2.24
CA PRO A 44 -6.36 -8.55 -3.07
C PRO A 44 -7.62 -8.00 -2.38
N CYS A 45 -7.65 -7.98 -1.04
CA CYS A 45 -8.79 -7.46 -0.29
C CYS A 45 -8.99 -5.95 -0.51
N ALA A 46 -7.96 -5.21 -0.93
CA ALA A 46 -8.06 -3.77 -1.22
C ALA A 46 -9.00 -3.43 -2.39
N LEU A 47 -9.34 -4.41 -3.25
CA LEU A 47 -10.32 -4.23 -4.32
C LEU A 47 -11.75 -4.64 -3.94
N SER A 48 -11.97 -5.14 -2.72
CA SER A 48 -13.31 -5.46 -2.27
C SER A 48 -14.14 -4.16 -2.17
N GLU A 49 -15.37 -4.19 -2.68
CA GLU A 49 -16.30 -3.06 -2.58
C GLU A 49 -16.62 -2.67 -1.13
N GLN A 50 -16.45 -3.59 -0.18
CA GLN A 50 -16.67 -3.34 1.24
C GLN A 50 -15.41 -2.80 1.95
N MET A 51 -14.27 -2.75 1.26
CA MET A 51 -12.99 -2.29 1.81
C MET A 51 -12.82 -0.79 1.54
N GLU A 52 -13.53 0.02 2.31
CA GLU A 52 -13.48 1.49 2.21
C GLU A 52 -12.60 2.08 3.32
N PRO A 53 -11.58 2.89 3.00
CA PRO A 53 -10.78 3.57 4.03
C PRO A 53 -11.63 4.54 4.86
N PRO A 54 -11.33 4.73 6.16
CA PRO A 54 -10.11 4.30 6.84
C PRO A 54 -10.12 2.81 7.21
N VAL A 55 -9.05 2.12 6.84
CA VAL A 55 -8.80 0.70 7.16
C VAL A 55 -7.40 0.55 7.74
N ALA A 56 -7.11 -0.58 8.38
CA ALA A 56 -5.77 -0.87 8.86
C ALA A 56 -5.42 -2.33 8.68
N LEU A 57 -4.15 -2.61 8.36
CA LEU A 57 -3.60 -3.94 8.63
C LEU A 57 -3.36 -4.06 10.13
N LEU A 58 -3.88 -5.15 10.70
CA LEU A 58 -3.62 -5.52 12.08
C LEU A 58 -2.62 -6.67 12.09
N ALA A 59 -1.42 -6.41 12.61
CA ALA A 59 -0.48 -7.45 12.95
C ALA A 59 -0.47 -7.63 14.47
N TYR A 60 -0.59 -8.86 14.94
CA TYR A 60 -0.59 -9.18 16.37
C TYR A 60 0.05 -10.53 16.61
N GLN A 61 0.57 -10.71 17.81
CA GLN A 61 1.10 -12.00 18.24
C GLN A 61 -0.06 -12.91 18.73
N PRO A 62 -0.32 -14.08 18.13
CA PRO A 62 -1.50 -14.88 18.47
C PRO A 62 -1.59 -15.34 19.93
N ASP A 63 -0.46 -15.65 20.56
CA ASP A 63 -0.37 -16.05 21.97
C ASP A 63 -0.31 -14.86 22.94
N GLN A 64 -0.07 -13.65 22.42
CA GLN A 64 -0.07 -12.40 23.20
C GLN A 64 -0.75 -11.27 22.41
N PRO A 65 -2.08 -11.31 22.21
CA PRO A 65 -2.77 -10.38 21.31
C PRO A 65 -2.65 -8.90 21.68
N GLN A 66 -2.31 -8.59 22.94
CA GLN A 66 -1.97 -7.23 23.37
C GLN A 66 -0.72 -6.67 22.70
N ASN A 67 0.16 -7.54 22.17
CA ASN A 67 1.30 -7.16 21.36
C ASN A 67 0.83 -7.02 19.91
N ALA A 68 0.20 -5.88 19.62
CA ALA A 68 -0.37 -5.58 18.31
C ALA A 68 0.12 -4.24 17.78
N VAL A 69 0.14 -4.13 16.45
CA VAL A 69 0.40 -2.89 15.72
C VAL A 69 -0.65 -2.73 14.63
N PHE A 70 -1.05 -1.49 14.41
CA PHE A 70 -1.93 -1.11 13.31
C PHE A 70 -1.11 -0.34 12.27
N TYR A 71 -1.27 -0.71 11.00
CA TYR A 71 -0.79 0.07 9.86
C TYR A 71 -2.00 0.77 9.23
N PRO A 72 -2.30 2.02 9.62
CA PRO A 72 -3.52 2.70 9.19
C PRO A 72 -3.38 3.25 7.77
N PHE A 73 -4.48 3.11 7.02
CA PHE A 73 -4.63 3.62 5.67
C PHE A 73 -5.86 4.51 5.58
N ALA A 74 -5.70 5.67 4.97
CA ALA A 74 -6.77 6.57 4.60
C ALA A 74 -6.86 6.67 3.07
N GLU A 75 -7.94 7.28 2.56
CA GLU A 75 -8.09 7.53 1.11
C GLU A 75 -6.90 8.30 0.53
N PHE A 76 -6.31 9.20 1.31
CA PHE A 76 -5.15 10.01 0.94
C PHE A 76 -3.80 9.43 1.38
N SER A 77 -3.73 8.15 1.79
CA SER A 77 -2.46 7.45 2.03
C SER A 77 -1.83 7.06 0.70
N PRO A 78 -0.60 7.50 0.38
CA PRO A 78 0.12 7.05 -0.80
C PRO A 78 0.23 5.52 -0.92
N GLU A 79 0.39 4.83 0.20
CA GLU A 79 0.46 3.37 0.28
C GLU A 79 -0.85 2.72 -0.14
N TRP A 80 -1.99 3.21 0.37
CA TRP A 80 -3.32 2.72 0.01
C TRP A 80 -3.59 2.86 -1.49
N GLN A 81 -3.31 4.04 -2.04
CA GLN A 81 -3.48 4.28 -3.47
C GLN A 81 -2.50 3.47 -4.32
N THR A 82 -1.27 3.25 -3.85
CA THR A 82 -0.29 2.38 -4.52
C THR A 82 -0.78 0.93 -4.58
N ILE A 83 -1.33 0.41 -3.47
CA ILE A 83 -1.93 -0.92 -3.40
C ILE A 83 -3.10 -1.02 -4.39
N CYS A 84 -4.04 -0.06 -4.36
CA CYS A 84 -5.18 -0.03 -5.26
C CYS A 84 -4.75 0.05 -6.73
N TYR A 85 -3.77 0.90 -7.05
CA TYR A 85 -3.20 1.02 -8.39
C TYR A 85 -2.62 -0.33 -8.85
N ALA A 86 -1.78 -0.95 -8.02
CA ALA A 86 -1.12 -2.20 -8.36
C ALA A 86 -2.14 -3.31 -8.65
N MET A 87 -3.13 -3.47 -7.76
CA MET A 87 -4.15 -4.50 -7.92
C MET A 87 -5.05 -4.24 -9.15
N ARG A 88 -5.42 -2.98 -9.43
CA ARG A 88 -6.26 -2.64 -10.61
C ARG A 88 -5.54 -2.80 -11.94
N ASN A 89 -4.23 -2.57 -11.97
CA ASN A 89 -3.41 -2.65 -13.19
C ASN A 89 -2.65 -3.97 -13.29
N GLU A 90 -2.92 -4.92 -12.40
CA GLU A 90 -2.26 -6.23 -12.32
C GLU A 90 -0.72 -6.13 -12.24
N VAL A 91 -0.23 -5.04 -11.63
CA VAL A 91 1.21 -4.84 -11.39
C VAL A 91 1.60 -5.62 -10.14
N PRO A 92 2.62 -6.48 -10.18
CA PRO A 92 3.14 -7.14 -9.00
C PRO A 92 3.54 -6.12 -7.93
N LEU A 93 3.01 -6.29 -6.72
CA LEU A 93 3.42 -5.54 -5.54
C LEU A 93 3.98 -6.49 -4.49
N ARG A 94 5.07 -6.09 -3.85
CA ARG A 94 5.68 -6.79 -2.71
C ARG A 94 5.92 -5.84 -1.56
N PHE A 95 5.72 -6.34 -0.36
CA PHE A 95 6.13 -5.63 0.86
C PHE A 95 7.61 -5.92 1.15
N PHE A 96 8.34 -4.95 1.71
CA PHE A 96 9.73 -5.11 2.13
C PHE A 96 10.04 -4.34 3.41
#